data_AF-A0A392V2B5-F1
#
_entry.id   AF-A0A392V2B5-F1
#
_cell.length_a   1.000
_cell.length_b   1.000
_cell.length_c   1.000
_cell.angle_alpha   90.00
_cell.angle_beta   90.00
_cell.angle_gamma   90.00
#
_symmetry.space_group_name_H-M   'P 1'
#
loop_
_entity.id
_entity.type
_entity.pdbx_description
1 polymer ?
#
loop_
_entity_poly.entity_id
_entity_poly.type
_entity_poly.pdbx_seq_one_letter_code
_entity_poly.pdbx_strand_id
1 'polypeptide(L)' 'MGWYKCNVDAGFHQELNKTGVGWCLRDHTGSFMIARTHWSDGKCSIVEGEVIALLEAMREVE' A
#
# COMPACT_ATOMS: atom_id res chain seq x y z
N MET A 1 17.08 0.13 -18.30
CA MET A 1 16.39 1.14 -17.47
C MET A 1 14.89 0.99 -17.71
N GLY A 2 14.11 0.85 -16.63
CA GLY A 2 12.66 0.80 -16.68
C GLY A 2 12.08 1.60 -15.51
N TRP A 3 10.76 1.61 -15.39
CA TRP A 3 10.03 2.19 -14.26
C TRP A 3 9.22 1.08 -13.58
N TYR A 4 8.86 1.32 -12.32
CA TYR A 4 7.94 0.47 -11.58
C TYR A 4 6.59 1.16 -11.47
N LYS A 5 5.50 0.40 -11.64
CA LYS A 5 4.16 0.85 -11.30
C LYS A 5 3.85 0.42 -9.88
N CYS A 6 3.55 1.37 -9.01
CA CYS A 6 3.01 1.09 -7.69
C CYS A 6 1.50 1.28 -7.66
N ASN A 7 0.77 0.27 -7.22
CA ASN A 7 -0.64 0.35 -6.87
C ASN A 7 -0.76 0.33 -5.35
N VAL A 8 -1.61 1.19 -4.81
CA VAL A 8 -1.87 1.32 -3.39
C VAL A 8 -3.36 1.32 -3.15
N ASP A 9 -3.78 0.83 -2.00
CA ASP A 9 -5.16 0.87 -1.53
C ASP A 9 -5.19 0.77 0.00
N ALA A 10 -6.22 1.34 0.62
CA ALA A 10 -6.47 1.20 2.05
C ALA A 10 -7.90 0.77 2.37
N GLY A 11 -8.03 -0.19 3.29
CA GLY A 11 -9.30 -0.70 3.81
C GLY A 11 -9.54 -0.26 5.25
N PHE A 12 -10.77 0.14 5.59
CA PHE A 12 -11.09 0.70 6.91
C PHE A 12 -12.09 -0.17 7.66
N HIS A 13 -11.69 -0.69 8.82
CA HIS A 13 -12.48 -1.59 9.65
C HIS A 13 -12.89 -0.89 10.94
N GLN A 14 -14.03 -0.19 10.89
CA GLN A 14 -14.50 0.64 12.01
C GLN A 14 -14.75 -0.15 13.29
N GLU A 15 -15.38 -1.32 13.19
CA GLU A 15 -15.69 -2.18 14.34
C GLU A 15 -14.44 -2.71 15.05
N LEU A 16 -13.33 -2.84 14.31
CA LEU A 16 -12.06 -3.34 14.84
C LEU A 16 -11.11 -2.20 15.21
N ASN A 17 -11.47 -0.95 14.91
CA ASN A 17 -10.58 0.22 14.97
C ASN A 17 -9.22 -0.05 14.28
N LYS A 18 -9.27 -0.57 13.05
CA LYS A 18 -8.08 -0.92 12.27
C LYS A 18 -8.15 -0.36 10.85
N THR A 19 -6.97 -0.08 10.31
CA THR A 19 -6.77 0.27 8.90
C THR A 19 -5.90 -0.79 8.26
N GLY A 20 -6.43 -1.47 7.25
CA GLY A 20 -5.65 -2.33 6.37
C GLY A 20 -5.01 -1.47 5.27
N VAL A 21 -3.75 -1.74 4.94
CA VAL A 21 -3.05 -1.10 3.84
C VAL A 21 -2.50 -2.17 2.92
N GLY A 22 -2.50 -1.90 1.62
CA GLY A 22 -2.01 -2.83 0.61
C GLY A 22 -1.33 -2.09 -0.52
N TRP A 23 -0.23 -2.67 -1.01
CA TRP A 23 0.45 -2.15 -2.18
C TRP A 23 1.02 -3.27 -3.07
N CYS A 24 1.20 -2.97 -4.35
CA CYS A 24 1.71 -3.89 -5.37
C CYS A 24 2.61 -3.17 -6.36
N LEU A 25 3.80 -3.73 -6.58
CA LEU A 25 4.77 -3.27 -7.57
C LEU A 25 4.74 -4.17 -8.80
N ARG A 26 4.75 -3.50 -9.95
CA ARG A 26 4.85 -4.13 -11.27
C ARG A 26 6.00 -3.52 -12.04
N ASP A 27 6.66 -4.32 -12.87
CA ASP A 27 7.67 -3.80 -13.78
C ASP A 27 7.03 -2.98 -14.92
N HIS A 28 7.87 -2.37 -15.74
CA HIS A 28 7.47 -1.57 -16.89
C HIS A 28 6.67 -2.35 -17.97
N THR A 29 6.68 -3.68 -17.94
CA THR A 29 5.85 -4.54 -18.82
C THR A 29 4.47 -4.82 -18.20
N GLY A 30 4.25 -4.40 -16.95
CA GLY A 30 3.07 -4.71 -16.16
C GLY A 30 3.17 -6.04 -15.43
N SER A 31 4.32 -6.72 -15.46
CA SER A 31 4.51 -7.99 -14.77
C SER A 31 4.59 -7.77 -13.27
N PHE A 32 3.93 -8.65 -12.51
CA PHE A 32 3.99 -8.64 -11.05
C PHE A 32 5.43 -8.81 -10.55
N MET A 33 5.81 -8.02 -9.56
CA MET A 33 7.10 -8.17 -8.87
C MET A 33 6.92 -8.56 -7.41
N ILE A 34 6.22 -7.73 -6.65
CA ILE A 34 6.04 -7.90 -5.20
C ILE A 34 4.78 -7.16 -4.75
N ALA A 35 4.12 -7.67 -3.71
CA ALA A 35 3.03 -7.00 -3.03
C ALA A 35 3.09 -7.30 -1.53
N ARG A 36 2.55 -6.37 -0.73
CA ARG A 36 2.43 -6.52 0.71
C ARG A 36 1.09 -5.97 1.18
N THR A 37 0.60 -6.55 2.27
CA THR A 37 -0.52 -6.02 3.04
C THR A 37 -0.13 -5.92 4.51
N HIS A 38 -0.58 -4.88 5.18
CA HIS A 38 -0.33 -4.67 6.61
C HIS A 38 -1.58 -4.13 7.31
N TRP A 39 -1.63 -4.32 8.63
CA TRP A 39 -2.68 -3.77 9.49
C TRP A 39 -2.07 -2.74 10.42
N SER A 40 -2.56 -1.51 10.32
CA SER A 40 -2.28 -0.45 11.27
C SER A 40 -3.38 -0.39 12.33
N ASP A 41 -2.99 -0.25 13.59
CA ASP A 41 -3.93 -0.01 14.69
C ASP A 41 -4.43 1.44 14.65
N GLY A 42 -5.74 1.61 14.81
CA GLY A 42 -6.41 2.89 14.67
C GLY A 42 -7.14 3.04 13.34
N LYS A 43 -8.15 3.90 13.36
CA LYS A 43 -8.89 4.32 12.16
C LYS A 43 -8.22 5.55 11.56
N CYS A 44 -7.46 5.33 10.49
CA CYS A 44 -6.98 6.40 9.63
C CYS A 44 -8.13 7.02 8.84
N SER A 45 -7.97 8.27 8.42
CA SER A 45 -8.74 8.83 7.32
C SER A 45 -8.38 8.13 6.00
N ILE A 46 -9.21 8.33 4.98
CA ILE A 46 -8.97 7.79 3.63
C ILE A 46 -7.58 8.20 3.13
N VAL A 47 -7.26 9.49 3.21
CA VAL A 47 -5.99 10.03 2.73
C VAL A 47 -4.81 9.46 3.51
N GLU A 48 -4.91 9.37 4.83
CA GLU A 48 -3.84 8.80 5.65
C GLU A 48 -3.58 7.33 5.30
N GLY A 49 -4.62 6.52 5.13
CA GLY A 49 -4.49 5.11 4.77
C GLY A 49 -3.77 4.91 3.44
N GLU A 50 -4.19 5.64 2.40
CA GLU A 50 -3.57 5.58 1.07
C GLU A 50 -2.10 6.03 1.08
N VAL A 51 -1.80 7.09 1.84
CA VAL A 51 -0.42 7.60 1.96
C VAL A 51 0.46 6.64 2.75
N ILE A 52 -0.08 5.95 3.77
CA ILE A 52 0.66 4.91 4.49
C ILE A 52 1.00 3.76 3.55
N ALA A 53 0.04 3.27 2.75
CA ALA A 53 0.28 2.23 1.75
C ALA A 53 1.38 2.64 0.75
N LEU A 54 1.36 3.89 0.29
CA LEU A 54 2.39 4.45 -0.59
C LEU A 54 3.77 4.55 0.10
N LEU A 55 3.82 5.05 1.33
CA LEU A 55 5.06 5.17 2.09
C LEU A 55 5.71 3.81 2.32
N GLU A 56 4.92 2.79 2.68
CA GLU A 56 5.42 1.42 2.84
C GLU A 56 6.00 0.88 1.52
N ALA A 57 5.30 1.09 0.40
CA ALA A 57 5.80 0.67 -0.90
C ALA A 57 7.13 1.35 -1.26
N MET A 58 7.25 2.65 -0.99
CA MET A 58 8.48 3.42 -1.27
C MET A 58 9.67 2.92 -0.44
N ARG A 59 9.44 2.53 0.82
CA ARG A 59 10.48 1.99 1.72
C ARG A 59 10.96 0.59 1.33
N GLU A 60 10.18 -0.16 0.54
CA GLU A 60 10.61 -1.47 0.03
C GLU A 60 11.53 -1.35 -1.19
N VAL A 61 11.44 -0.23 -1.93
CA VAL A 61 12.23 0.00 -3.16
C VAL A 61 13.44 0.91 -2.95
N GLU A 62 13.66 1.41 -1.73
CA GLU A 62 14.94 1.95 -1.27
C GLU A 62 15.98 0.83 -1.10
#